data_AF-A0A6C0E7B7-F1
#
_entry.id   AF-A0A6C0E7B7-F1
#
_cell.length_a   1.000
_cell.length_b   1.000
_cell.length_c   1.000
_cell.angle_alpha   90.00
_cell.angle_beta   90.00
_cell.angle_gamma   90.00
#
_symmetry.space_group_name_H-M   'P 1'
#
loop_
_entity.id
_entity.type
_entity.pdbx_description
1 polymer ?
#
loop_
_entity_poly.entity_id
_entity_poly.type
_entity_poly.pdbx_seq_one_letter_code
_entity_poly.pdbx_strand_id
1 'polypeptide(L)'
;MFTTSGMVLASFISAYAGQELVTETSKGIFNRVWDIVTDTHPDIKEITEPMDLIAKVQVVGSIVKEINDDIELKLIKPTNSLNISLKQIKEILDEIHKDICDIKNGVEYHRSLWFNRIRTPAYYNIIKKLKSDKNAMDSRLDNLIRVVALFRQSAK
;
A
#
# COMPACT_ATOMS: atom_id res chain seq x y z
N MET A 1 43.38 9.72 -8.51
CA MET A 1 42.79 9.85 -9.86
C MET A 1 41.84 8.67 -10.03
N PHE A 2 40.62 8.78 -9.51
CA PHE A 2 39.62 7.70 -9.60
C PHE A 2 38.96 7.79 -10.98
N THR A 3 38.96 6.68 -11.71
CA THR A 3 38.54 6.60 -13.10
C THR A 3 37.03 6.86 -13.21
N THR A 4 36.67 7.77 -14.12
CA THR A 4 35.30 8.12 -14.52
C THR A 4 34.44 6.92 -14.90
N SER A 5 35.06 5.78 -15.25
CA SER A 5 34.39 4.52 -15.55
C SER A 5 33.65 3.87 -14.35
N GLY A 6 34.10 4.10 -13.11
CA GLY A 6 33.44 3.55 -11.92
C GLY A 6 32.12 4.25 -11.55
N MET A 7 32.01 5.55 -11.85
CA MET A 7 30.81 6.36 -11.58
C MET A 7 29.68 6.06 -12.56
N VAL A 8 30.03 5.70 -13.79
CA VAL A 8 29.06 5.38 -14.85
C VAL A 8 28.39 4.03 -14.57
N LEU A 9 29.16 3.01 -14.16
CA LEU A 9 28.61 1.68 -13.80
C LEU A 9 27.70 1.71 -12.57
N ALA A 10 28.05 2.47 -11.51
CA ALA A 10 27.16 2.64 -10.35
C ALA A 10 25.84 3.35 -10.70
N SER A 11 25.88 4.29 -11.65
CA SER A 11 24.71 5.01 -12.15
C SER A 11 23.79 4.14 -13.02
N PHE A 12 24.37 3.21 -13.78
CA PHE A 12 23.60 2.23 -14.55
C PHE A 12 23.01 1.13 -13.66
N ILE A 13 23.78 0.59 -12.71
CA ILE A 13 23.30 -0.43 -11.77
C ILE A 13 22.19 0.14 -10.87
N SER A 14 22.31 1.39 -10.40
CA SER A 14 21.26 2.02 -9.58
C SER A 14 19.98 2.36 -10.36
N ALA A 15 20.08 2.74 -11.64
CA ALA A 15 18.91 2.99 -12.48
C ALA A 15 18.12 1.71 -12.78
N TYR A 16 18.82 0.61 -13.09
CA TYR A 16 18.20 -0.69 -13.32
C TYR A 16 17.67 -1.32 -12.02
N ALA A 17 18.43 -1.26 -10.93
CA ALA A 17 17.98 -1.73 -9.62
C ALA A 17 16.78 -0.92 -9.10
N GLY A 18 16.74 0.39 -9.35
CA GLY A 18 15.62 1.24 -8.97
C GLY A 18 14.32 0.89 -9.70
N GLN A 19 14.41 0.53 -10.99
CA GLN A 19 13.25 0.12 -11.78
C GLN A 19 12.70 -1.25 -11.35
N GLU A 20 13.59 -2.22 -11.12
CA GLU A 20 13.21 -3.56 -10.64
C GLU A 20 12.54 -3.49 -9.26
N LEU A 21 13.12 -2.76 -8.30
CA LEU A 21 12.56 -2.59 -6.96
C LEU A 21 11.19 -1.89 -6.96
N VAL A 22 11.02 -0.86 -7.79
CA VAL A 22 9.71 -0.18 -7.93
C VAL A 22 8.67 -1.12 -8.53
N THR A 23 9.06 -1.91 -9.53
CA THR A 23 8.16 -2.89 -10.17
C THR A 23 7.73 -3.98 -9.19
N GLU A 24 8.66 -4.55 -8.42
CA GLU A 24 8.36 -5.55 -7.39
C GLU A 24 7.47 -5.00 -6.27
N THR A 25 7.77 -3.78 -5.81
CA THR A 25 6.97 -3.11 -4.77
C THR A 25 5.56 -2.84 -5.27
N SER A 26 5.42 -2.39 -6.53
CA SER A 26 4.13 -2.15 -7.17
C SER A 26 3.32 -3.44 -7.31
N LYS A 27 3.93 -4.55 -7.74
CA LYS A 27 3.29 -5.88 -7.74
C LYS A 27 2.80 -6.28 -6.34
N GLY A 28 3.63 -6.06 -5.33
CA GLY A 28 3.25 -6.29 -3.93
C GLY A 28 2.02 -5.49 -3.52
N ILE A 29 1.98 -4.20 -3.88
CA ILE A 29 0.82 -3.33 -3.64
C ILE A 29 -0.42 -3.87 -4.37
N PHE A 30 -0.32 -4.25 -5.64
CA PHE A 30 -1.45 -4.80 -6.39
C PHE A 30 -2.02 -6.06 -5.76
N ASN A 31 -1.17 -6.98 -5.34
CA ASN A 31 -1.62 -8.19 -4.68
C ASN A 31 -2.39 -7.84 -3.40
N ARG A 32 -1.91 -6.88 -2.60
CA ARG A 32 -2.62 -6.45 -1.39
C ARG A 32 -3.92 -5.71 -1.66
N VAL A 33 -3.93 -4.84 -2.66
CA VAL A 33 -5.16 -4.19 -3.13
C VAL A 33 -6.18 -5.25 -3.52
N TRP A 34 -5.76 -6.26 -4.28
CA TRP A 34 -6.61 -7.35 -4.71
C TRP A 34 -7.13 -8.17 -3.53
N ASP A 35 -6.26 -8.59 -2.61
CA ASP A 35 -6.63 -9.35 -1.40
C ASP A 35 -7.68 -8.60 -0.57
N ILE A 36 -7.53 -7.29 -0.39
CA ILE A 36 -8.46 -6.45 0.38
C ILE A 36 -9.79 -6.25 -0.36
N VAL A 37 -9.74 -5.95 -1.66
CA VAL A 37 -10.94 -5.64 -2.46
C VAL A 37 -11.79 -6.88 -2.71
N THR A 38 -11.17 -8.07 -2.79
CA THR A 38 -11.88 -9.32 -3.05
C THR A 38 -12.37 -10.04 -1.80
N ASP A 39 -12.08 -9.53 -0.60
CA ASP A 39 -12.66 -10.08 0.62
C ASP A 39 -14.17 -9.82 0.65
N THR A 40 -14.94 -10.91 0.62
CA THR A 40 -16.41 -10.88 0.51
C THR A 40 -17.11 -11.09 1.86
N HIS A 41 -16.37 -11.18 2.97
CA HIS A 41 -16.98 -11.49 4.26
C HIS A 41 -17.94 -10.37 4.72
N PRO A 42 -19.24 -10.66 4.94
CA PRO A 42 -20.24 -9.62 5.23
C PRO A 42 -19.92 -8.73 6.44
N ASP A 43 -19.40 -9.33 7.52
CA ASP A 43 -19.02 -8.58 8.72
C ASP A 43 -17.81 -7.65 8.48
N ILE A 44 -16.92 -8.02 7.55
CA ILE A 44 -15.79 -7.16 7.17
C ILE A 44 -16.30 -5.99 6.34
N LYS A 45 -17.27 -6.24 5.46
CA LYS A 45 -17.92 -5.17 4.69
C LYS A 45 -18.57 -4.13 5.60
N GLU A 46 -19.30 -4.56 6.64
CA GLU A 46 -19.92 -3.66 7.62
C GLU A 46 -18.90 -2.79 8.37
N ILE A 47 -17.68 -3.30 8.59
CA ILE A 47 -16.59 -2.56 9.25
C ILE A 47 -15.86 -1.61 8.30
N THR A 48 -15.68 -2.03 7.04
CA THR A 48 -14.84 -1.32 6.07
C THR A 48 -15.60 -0.27 5.25
N GLU A 49 -16.91 -0.45 5.02
CA GLU A 49 -17.76 0.51 4.31
C GLU A 49 -17.81 1.90 4.99
N PRO A 50 -18.04 2.03 6.32
CA PRO A 50 -18.09 3.33 6.98
C PRO A 50 -16.77 4.11 6.93
N MET A 51 -15.66 3.42 6.63
CA MET A 51 -14.33 4.02 6.52
C MET A 51 -13.96 4.38 5.07
N ASP A 52 -14.78 3.96 4.11
CA ASP A 52 -14.51 4.04 2.68
C ASP A 52 -13.16 3.38 2.30
N LEU A 53 -12.82 2.30 3.00
CA LEU A 53 -11.49 1.69 2.89
C LEU A 53 -11.27 1.08 1.50
N ILE A 54 -12.28 0.37 0.98
CA ILE A 54 -12.19 -0.32 -0.32
C ILE A 54 -11.95 0.68 -1.45
N ALA A 55 -12.72 1.77 -1.51
CA ALA A 55 -12.55 2.78 -2.55
C ALA A 55 -11.15 3.42 -2.48
N LYS A 56 -10.65 3.70 -1.27
CA LYS A 56 -9.30 4.25 -1.10
C LYS A 56 -8.20 3.30 -1.54
N VAL A 57 -8.31 2.03 -1.20
CA VAL A 57 -7.35 0.99 -1.63
C VAL A 57 -7.38 0.83 -3.16
N GLN A 58 -8.54 0.94 -3.79
CA GLN A 58 -8.66 0.97 -5.25
C GLN A 58 -7.94 2.18 -5.87
N VAL A 59 -8.12 3.38 -5.29
CA VAL A 59 -7.40 4.59 -5.75
C VAL A 59 -5.88 4.42 -5.64
N VAL A 60 -5.39 3.83 -4.55
CA VAL A 60 -3.97 3.50 -4.41
C VAL A 60 -3.51 2.58 -5.54
N GLY A 61 -4.27 1.51 -5.83
CA GLY A 61 -3.98 0.60 -6.93
C GLY A 61 -3.91 1.31 -8.28
N SER A 62 -4.87 2.18 -8.58
CA SER A 62 -4.88 2.98 -9.81
C SER A 62 -3.66 3.89 -9.94
N ILE A 63 -3.31 4.62 -8.89
CA ILE A 63 -2.15 5.53 -8.89
C ILE A 63 -0.85 4.75 -9.10
N VAL A 64 -0.68 3.61 -8.40
CA VAL A 64 0.53 2.78 -8.56
C VAL A 64 0.62 2.20 -9.96
N LYS A 65 -0.50 1.88 -10.60
CA LYS A 65 -0.54 1.47 -12.01
C LYS A 65 -0.04 2.58 -12.92
N GLU A 66 -0.58 3.78 -12.78
CA GLU A 66 -0.15 4.93 -13.58
C GLU A 66 1.34 5.23 -13.40
N ILE A 67 1.87 5.10 -12.19
CA ILE A 67 3.31 5.26 -11.93
C ILE A 67 4.13 4.19 -12.67
N ASN A 68 3.69 2.93 -12.64
CA ASN A 68 4.38 1.85 -13.31
C ASN A 68 4.36 2.04 -14.83
N ASP A 69 3.20 2.42 -15.39
CA ASP A 69 3.03 2.75 -16.81
C ASP A 69 3.96 3.92 -17.22
N ASP A 70 4.04 4.99 -16.41
CA ASP A 70 4.93 6.13 -16.65
C ASP A 70 6.43 5.73 -16.63
N ILE A 71 6.82 4.80 -15.75
CA ILE A 71 8.19 4.28 -15.68
C ILE A 71 8.52 3.43 -16.90
N GLU A 72 7.60 2.55 -17.32
CA GLU A 72 7.76 1.72 -18.53
C GLU A 72 7.89 2.58 -19.79
N LEU A 73 7.10 3.65 -19.87
CA LEU A 73 7.17 4.67 -20.94
C LEU A 73 8.36 5.63 -20.80
N LYS A 74 9.20 5.48 -19.76
CA LYS A 74 10.36 6.33 -19.44
C LYS A 74 10.02 7.82 -19.25
N LEU A 75 8.77 8.12 -18.88
CA LEU A 75 8.31 9.48 -18.54
C LEU A 75 8.80 9.90 -17.16
N ILE A 76 9.02 8.93 -16.27
CA ILE A 76 9.55 9.13 -14.93
C ILE A 76 10.74 8.20 -14.72
N LYS A 77 11.83 8.74 -14.18
CA LYS A 77 12.96 7.92 -13.73
C LYS A 77 12.71 7.45 -12.29
N PRO A 78 12.85 6.15 -11.98
CA PRO A 78 12.78 5.66 -10.60
C PRO A 78 13.82 6.37 -9.73
N THR A 79 13.36 6.96 -8.63
CA THR A 79 14.23 7.60 -7.64
C THR A 79 14.11 6.92 -6.29
N ASN A 80 15.10 7.14 -5.43
CA ASN A 80 15.06 6.60 -4.07
C ASN A 80 13.83 7.12 -3.29
N SER A 81 13.46 8.39 -3.48
CA SER A 81 12.27 8.97 -2.84
C SER A 81 10.98 8.28 -3.28
N LEU A 82 10.83 8.00 -4.59
CA LEU A 82 9.68 7.26 -5.10
C LEU A 82 9.63 5.84 -4.52
N ASN A 83 10.77 5.15 -4.48
CA ASN A 83 10.87 3.81 -3.91
C ASN A 83 10.47 3.79 -2.43
N ILE A 84 10.97 4.74 -1.63
CA ILE A 84 10.61 4.86 -0.21
C ILE A 84 9.10 5.10 -0.05
N SER A 85 8.51 6.00 -0.83
CA SER A 85 7.08 6.28 -0.77
C SER A 85 6.22 5.07 -1.15
N LEU A 86 6.59 4.34 -2.20
CA LEU A 86 5.90 3.10 -2.58
C LEU A 86 6.05 2.02 -1.51
N LYS A 87 7.24 1.88 -0.92
CA LYS A 87 7.47 0.92 0.18
C LYS A 87 6.58 1.23 1.38
N GLN A 88 6.48 2.50 1.77
CA GLN A 88 5.59 2.94 2.86
C GLN A 88 4.12 2.61 2.56
N ILE A 89 3.67 2.77 1.31
CA ILE A 89 2.33 2.36 0.89
C ILE A 89 2.14 0.85 0.99
N LYS A 90 3.12 0.07 0.52
CA LYS A 90 3.06 -1.38 0.64
C LYS A 90 2.95 -1.82 2.11
N GLU A 91 3.80 -1.28 2.98
CA GLU A 91 3.82 -1.61 4.41
C GLU A 91 2.48 -1.33 5.10
N ILE A 92 1.85 -0.17 4.82
CA ILE A 92 0.55 0.13 5.44
C ILE A 92 -0.58 -0.75 4.89
N LEU A 93 -0.52 -1.14 3.61
CA LEU A 93 -1.49 -2.08 3.03
C LEU A 93 -1.30 -3.50 3.60
N ASP A 94 -0.07 -3.92 3.86
CA ASP A 94 0.22 -5.18 4.56
C ASP A 94 -0.37 -5.16 5.98
N GLU A 95 -0.23 -4.05 6.72
CA GLU A 95 -0.82 -3.87 8.05
C GLU A 95 -2.35 -3.88 8.01
N ILE A 96 -2.97 -3.16 7.08
CA ILE A 96 -4.42 -3.13 6.87
C ILE A 96 -4.95 -4.53 6.54
N HIS A 97 -4.31 -5.23 5.62
CA HIS A 97 -4.71 -6.59 5.24
C HIS A 97 -4.64 -7.56 6.42
N LYS A 98 -3.57 -7.47 7.22
CA LYS A 98 -3.43 -8.25 8.46
C LYS A 98 -4.56 -7.93 9.46
N ASP A 99 -4.85 -6.66 9.70
CA ASP A 99 -5.91 -6.24 10.62
C ASP A 99 -7.27 -6.76 10.17
N ILE A 100 -7.57 -6.75 8.86
CA ILE A 100 -8.80 -7.33 8.30
C ILE A 100 -8.86 -8.84 8.57
N CYS A 101 -7.77 -9.57 8.34
CA CYS A 101 -7.69 -11.00 8.64
C CYS A 101 -7.89 -11.29 10.14
N ASP A 102 -7.27 -10.50 11.01
CA ASP A 102 -7.38 -10.67 12.46
C ASP A 102 -8.80 -10.34 12.95
N ILE A 103 -9.46 -9.33 12.36
CA ILE A 103 -10.87 -9.03 12.62
C ILE A 103 -11.75 -10.21 12.19
N LYS A 104 -11.54 -10.76 10.99
CA LYS A 104 -12.30 -11.91 10.48
C LYS A 104 -12.20 -13.11 11.43
N ASN A 105 -10.97 -13.49 11.79
CA ASN A 105 -10.72 -14.57 12.75
C ASN A 105 -11.38 -14.26 14.11
N GLY A 106 -11.31 -13.00 14.56
CA GLY A 106 -11.95 -12.56 15.79
C GLY A 106 -13.49 -12.65 15.76
N VAL A 107 -14.12 -12.33 14.62
CA VAL A 107 -15.56 -12.46 14.40
C VAL A 107 -15.99 -13.92 14.47
N GLU A 108 -15.29 -14.79 13.75
CA GLU A 108 -15.55 -16.24 13.76
C GLU A 108 -15.38 -16.83 15.17
N TYR A 109 -14.29 -16.47 15.85
CA TYR A 109 -14.05 -16.89 17.22
C TYR A 109 -15.15 -16.41 18.17
N HIS A 110 -15.52 -15.12 18.11
CA HIS A 110 -16.55 -14.56 18.97
C HIS A 110 -17.90 -15.24 18.78
N ARG A 111 -18.27 -15.58 17.53
CA ARG A 111 -19.49 -16.34 17.23
C ARG A 111 -19.52 -17.71 17.91
N SER A 112 -18.37 -18.37 18.07
CA SER A 112 -18.27 -19.68 18.72
C SER A 112 -18.47 -19.65 20.25
N LEU A 113 -18.43 -18.48 20.89
CA LEU A 113 -18.50 -18.36 22.34
C LEU A 113 -19.94 -18.44 22.87
N TRP A 114 -20.09 -19.07 24.04
CA TRP A 114 -21.35 -19.02 24.79
C TRP A 114 -21.66 -17.59 25.22
N PHE A 115 -22.93 -17.20 25.08
CA PHE A 115 -23.41 -15.84 25.34
C PHE A 115 -22.70 -14.76 24.50
N ASN A 116 -22.30 -15.08 23.26
CA ASN A 116 -21.64 -14.13 22.35
C ASN A 116 -22.37 -12.77 22.27
N ARG A 117 -23.71 -12.75 22.23
CA ARG A 117 -24.53 -11.52 22.19
C ARG A 117 -24.29 -10.54 23.34
N ILE A 118 -23.84 -11.02 24.51
CA ILE A 118 -23.64 -10.18 25.72
C ILE A 118 -22.18 -9.76 25.85
N ARG A 119 -21.25 -10.51 25.27
CA ARG A 119 -19.81 -10.29 25.47
C ARG A 119 -19.30 -9.22 24.51
N THR A 120 -18.39 -8.38 24.98
CA THR A 120 -17.66 -7.47 24.10
C THR A 120 -16.70 -8.27 23.21
N PRO A 121 -16.72 -8.08 21.87
CA PRO A 121 -15.80 -8.78 20.99
C PRO A 121 -14.36 -8.27 21.12
N ALA A 122 -13.40 -9.19 21.20
CA ALA A 122 -11.97 -8.85 21.39
C ALA A 122 -11.39 -8.07 20.19
N TYR A 123 -11.92 -8.27 18.98
CA TYR A 123 -11.47 -7.62 17.76
C TYR A 123 -11.82 -6.12 17.68
N TYR A 124 -12.61 -5.59 18.62
CA TYR A 124 -12.99 -4.17 18.62
C TYR A 124 -11.78 -3.21 18.72
N ASN A 125 -10.72 -3.64 19.41
CA ASN A 125 -9.47 -2.88 19.46
C ASN A 125 -8.75 -2.85 18.10
N ILE A 126 -8.87 -3.92 17.32
CA ILE A 126 -8.28 -4.03 15.98
C ILE A 126 -9.04 -3.12 15.01
N ILE A 127 -10.38 -3.00 15.13
CA ILE A 127 -11.16 -2.03 14.35
C ILE A 127 -10.69 -0.59 14.60
N LYS A 128 -10.39 -0.23 15.85
CA LYS A 128 -9.85 1.09 16.19
C LYS A 128 -8.47 1.31 15.57
N LYS A 129 -7.60 0.30 15.60
CA LYS A 129 -6.29 0.33 14.94
C LYS A 129 -6.44 0.51 13.43
N LEU A 130 -7.29 -0.27 12.79
CA LEU A 130 -7.60 -0.18 11.36
C LEU A 130 -8.03 1.24 10.94
N LYS A 131 -8.78 1.95 11.80
CA LYS A 131 -9.13 3.36 11.58
C LYS A 131 -7.91 4.27 11.54
N SER A 132 -6.97 4.05 12.45
CA SER A 132 -5.70 4.77 12.50
C SER A 132 -4.85 4.46 11.27
N ASP A 133 -4.78 3.19 10.89
CA ASP A 133 -3.97 2.73 9.75
C ASP A 133 -4.51 3.28 8.43
N LYS A 134 -5.83 3.38 8.27
CA LYS A 134 -6.46 4.09 7.15
C LYS A 134 -6.01 5.55 7.07
N ASN A 135 -5.91 6.26 8.19
CA ASN A 135 -5.48 7.66 8.19
C ASN A 135 -3.97 7.78 7.87
N ALA A 136 -3.17 6.81 8.33
CA ALA A 136 -1.76 6.72 7.98
C ALA A 136 -1.59 6.45 6.47
N MET A 137 -2.42 5.59 5.89
CA MET A 137 -2.46 5.33 4.45
C MET A 137 -2.77 6.59 3.66
N ASP A 138 -3.79 7.36 4.07
CA ASP A 138 -4.13 8.64 3.43
C ASP A 138 -2.93 9.61 3.42
N SER A 139 -2.21 9.71 4.54
CA SER A 139 -1.04 10.58 4.68
C SER A 139 0.13 10.09 3.81
N ARG A 140 0.37 8.78 3.75
CA ARG A 140 1.41 8.18 2.90
C ARG A 140 1.07 8.32 1.41
N LEU A 141 -0.21 8.26 1.05
CA LEU A 141 -0.67 8.45 -0.33
C LEU A 141 -0.46 9.89 -0.79
N ASP A 142 -0.79 10.87 0.05
CA ASP A 142 -0.52 12.28 -0.24
C ASP A 142 0.99 12.52 -0.47
N ASN A 143 1.84 11.92 0.37
CA ASN A 143 3.29 11.96 0.16
C ASN A 143 3.71 11.34 -1.18
N LEU A 144 3.17 10.17 -1.54
CA LEU A 144 3.45 9.53 -2.83
C LEU A 144 3.07 10.45 -4.00
N ILE A 145 1.87 11.05 -3.96
CA ILE A 145 1.38 11.98 -5.00
C ILE A 145 2.32 13.18 -5.14
N ARG A 146 2.75 13.78 -4.02
CA ARG A 146 3.70 14.91 -4.03
C ARG A 146 5.03 14.51 -4.66
N VAL A 147 5.56 13.35 -4.29
CA VAL A 147 6.82 12.83 -4.84
C VAL A 147 6.70 12.61 -6.35
N VAL A 148 5.62 12.00 -6.83
CA VAL A 148 5.35 11.80 -8.25
C VAL A 148 5.21 13.13 -9.00
N ALA A 149 4.50 14.10 -8.42
CA ALA A 149 4.28 15.41 -9.05
C ALA A 149 5.60 16.16 -9.27
N LEU A 150 6.53 16.12 -8.30
CA LEU A 150 7.86 16.72 -8.43
C LEU A 150 8.64 16.12 -9.60
N PHE A 151 8.59 14.79 -9.78
CA PHE A 151 9.33 14.13 -10.85
C PHE A 151 8.70 14.33 -12.22
N ARG A 152 7.37 14.37 -12.33
CA ARG A 152 6.68 14.71 -13.58
C ARG A 152 6.98 16.14 -14.06
N GLN A 153 7.18 17.10 -13.13
CA GLN A 153 7.56 18.46 -13.48
C GLN A 153 9.01 18.57 -13.95
N SER A 154 9.93 17.78 -13.38
CA SER A 154 11.35 17.77 -13.77
C SER A 154 11.64 17.11 -15.13
N ALA A 155 10.66 16.41 -15.71
CA ALA A 155 10.78 15.72 -17.00
C ALA A 155 10.33 16.57 -18.21
N LYS A 156 9.78 17.77 -17.98
CA LYS A 156 9.48 18.77 -19.01
C LYS A 156 10.63 19.76 -19.13
#